data_AF-A0A3B0NJE1-F1
#
_entry.id   AF-A0A3B0NJE1-F1
#
_cell.length_a   1.000
_cell.length_b   1.000
_cell.length_c   1.000
_cell.angle_alpha   90.00
_cell.angle_beta   90.00
_cell.angle_gamma   90.00
#
_symmetry.space_group_name_H-M   'P 1'
#
loop_
_entity.id
_entity.type
_entity.pdbx_description
1 polymer ?
#
loop_
_entity_poly.entity_id
_entity_poly.type
_entity_poly.pdbx_seq_one_letter_code
_entity_poly.pdbx_strand_id
1 'polypeptide(L)'
;MEQEQTLHIKKGAIVRTMKEYSLYKKELQEAQSKFESVKATGEEHEVRAAMKILEESSAVLEDSKKRLTMIAMDLDQYMMEMMRTVEDSSETMTDDTLFLECKTALEDLSKNHPEIEFRRS
;
A
#
# COMPACT_ATOMS: atom_id res chain seq x y z
N MET A 1 18.10 -19.89 -0.02
CA MET A 1 16.85 -20.30 0.65
C MET A 1 16.28 -19.22 1.56
N GLU A 2 17.03 -18.65 2.51
CA GLU A 2 16.47 -17.62 3.44
C GLU A 2 16.10 -16.30 2.76
N GLN A 3 16.88 -15.86 1.76
CA GLN A 3 16.61 -14.62 1.01
C GLN A 3 15.34 -14.72 0.15
N GLU A 4 15.16 -15.84 -0.53
CA GLU A 4 14.00 -16.14 -1.37
C GLU A 4 12.70 -16.23 -0.54
N GLN A 5 12.75 -16.87 0.63
CA GLN A 5 11.62 -16.89 1.57
C GLN A 5 11.25 -15.48 2.05
N THR A 6 12.26 -14.66 2.36
CA THR A 6 12.06 -13.26 2.75
C THR A 6 11.38 -12.47 1.62
N LEU A 7 11.81 -12.67 0.37
CA LEU A 7 11.22 -12.02 -0.79
C LEU A 7 9.75 -12.42 -0.99
N HIS A 8 9.42 -13.70 -0.84
CA HIS A 8 8.03 -14.18 -0.85
C HIS A 8 7.16 -13.52 0.22
N ILE A 9 7.68 -13.37 1.45
CA ILE A 9 6.97 -12.74 2.55
C ILE A 9 6.70 -11.26 2.24
N LYS A 10 7.72 -10.52 1.80
CA LYS A 10 7.60 -9.09 1.44
C LYS A 10 6.64 -8.88 0.27
N LYS A 11 6.71 -9.73 -0.78
CA LYS A 11 5.75 -9.75 -1.90
C LYS A 11 4.32 -9.99 -1.43
N GLY A 12 4.11 -10.94 -0.51
CA GLY A 12 2.81 -11.19 0.07
C GLY A 12 2.29 -9.99 0.87
N ALA A 13 3.15 -9.32 1.60
CA ALA A 13 2.80 -8.14 2.40
C ALA A 13 2.32 -6.98 1.53
N ILE A 14 3.08 -6.60 0.49
CA ILE A 14 2.71 -5.49 -0.40
C ILE A 14 1.36 -5.74 -1.10
N VAL A 15 1.14 -6.97 -1.62
CA VAL A 15 -0.09 -7.30 -2.34
C VAL A 15 -1.33 -7.24 -1.42
N ARG A 16 -1.22 -7.70 -0.17
CA ARG A 16 -2.33 -7.63 0.79
C ARG A 16 -2.61 -6.20 1.22
N THR A 17 -1.58 -5.47 1.63
CA THR A 17 -1.76 -4.10 2.13
C THR A 17 -2.20 -3.14 1.02
N MET A 18 -1.83 -3.37 -0.24
CA MET A 18 -2.37 -2.62 -1.38
C MET A 18 -3.89 -2.83 -1.55
N LYS A 19 -4.37 -4.07 -1.36
CA LYS A 19 -5.82 -4.36 -1.39
C LYS A 19 -6.56 -3.73 -0.21
N GLU A 20 -5.98 -3.78 0.99
CA GLU A 20 -6.52 -3.11 2.18
C GLU A 20 -6.63 -1.61 1.96
N TYR A 21 -5.56 -0.97 1.47
CA TYR A 21 -5.56 0.46 1.16
C TYR A 21 -6.62 0.83 0.11
N SER A 22 -6.75 0.02 -0.95
CA SER A 22 -7.81 0.19 -1.96
C SER A 22 -9.21 0.09 -1.37
N LEU A 23 -9.43 -0.81 -0.41
CA LEU A 23 -10.71 -0.96 0.27
C LEU A 23 -11.02 0.27 1.13
N TYR A 24 -10.08 0.69 1.98
CA TYR A 24 -10.26 1.86 2.83
C TYR A 24 -10.43 3.15 2.03
N LYS A 25 -9.82 3.25 0.85
CA LYS A 25 -10.03 4.39 -0.05
C LYS A 25 -11.48 4.47 -0.54
N LYS A 26 -12.11 3.33 -0.82
CA LYS A 26 -13.54 3.26 -1.17
C LYS A 26 -14.43 3.59 0.02
N GLU A 27 -14.13 3.03 1.20
CA GLU A 27 -14.87 3.35 2.43
C GLU A 27 -14.84 4.84 2.76
N LEU A 28 -13.68 5.50 2.59
CA LEU A 28 -13.59 6.96 2.76
C LEU A 28 -14.47 7.71 1.75
N GLN A 29 -14.51 7.28 0.48
CA GLN A 29 -15.37 7.89 -0.54
C GLN A 29 -16.86 7.73 -0.21
N GLU A 30 -17.26 6.57 0.31
CA GLU A 30 -18.63 6.30 0.75
C GLU A 30 -19.00 7.15 1.98
N ALA A 31 -18.10 7.24 2.96
CA ALA A 31 -18.27 8.10 4.14
C ALA A 31 -18.39 9.58 3.76
N GLN A 32 -17.56 10.06 2.83
CA GLN A 32 -17.61 11.43 2.30
C GLN A 32 -18.95 11.70 1.61
N SER A 33 -19.40 10.79 0.73
CA SER A 33 -20.68 10.91 0.03
C SER A 33 -21.85 10.93 1.01
N LYS A 34 -21.81 10.09 2.04
CA LYS A 34 -22.84 10.05 3.10
C LYS A 34 -22.84 11.34 3.91
N PHE A 35 -21.66 11.84 4.30
CA PHE A 35 -21.54 13.11 5.03
C PHE A 35 -22.11 14.27 4.22
N GLU A 36 -21.78 14.38 2.93
CA GLU A 36 -22.31 15.43 2.05
C GLU A 36 -23.84 15.36 1.92
N SER A 37 -24.39 14.15 1.75
CA SER A 37 -25.84 13.94 1.69
C SER A 37 -26.53 14.35 3.00
N VAL A 38 -26.00 13.91 4.15
CA VAL A 38 -26.59 14.24 5.47
C VAL A 38 -26.40 15.71 5.81
N LYS A 39 -25.28 16.34 5.43
CA LYS A 39 -25.03 17.76 5.63
C LYS A 39 -26.04 18.67 4.91
N ALA A 40 -26.61 18.21 3.79
CA ALA A 40 -27.57 18.99 3.01
C ALA A 40 -28.98 19.00 3.60
N THR A 41 -29.42 17.90 4.23
CA THR A 41 -30.83 17.72 4.61
C THR A 41 -31.06 17.19 6.02
N GLY A 42 -30.02 16.75 6.71
CA GLY A 42 -30.10 16.06 8.00
C GLY A 42 -30.10 17.01 9.20
N GLU A 43 -30.41 16.44 10.35
CA GLU A 43 -30.36 17.15 11.62
C GLU A 43 -28.92 17.24 12.17
N GLU A 44 -28.67 18.19 13.06
CA GLU A 44 -27.33 18.44 13.62
C GLU A 44 -26.70 17.18 14.26
N HIS A 45 -27.50 16.32 14.87
CA HIS A 45 -27.01 15.08 15.47
C HIS A 45 -26.58 14.05 14.40
N GLU A 46 -27.28 13.98 13.28
CA GLU A 46 -26.94 13.10 12.15
C GLU A 46 -25.67 13.59 11.44
N VAL A 47 -25.55 14.91 11.23
CA VAL A 47 -24.36 15.52 10.63
C VAL A 47 -23.12 15.24 11.48
N ARG A 48 -23.23 15.38 12.80
CA ARG A 48 -22.14 15.05 13.74
C ARG A 48 -21.77 13.57 13.69
N ALA A 49 -22.75 12.68 13.63
CA ALA A 49 -22.49 11.24 13.52
C ALA A 49 -21.77 10.89 12.20
N ALA A 50 -22.22 11.46 11.07
CA ALA A 50 -21.60 11.24 9.77
C ALA A 50 -20.17 11.82 9.70
N MET A 51 -19.93 13.00 10.32
CA MET A 51 -18.61 13.59 10.42
C MET A 51 -17.63 12.69 11.18
N LYS A 52 -18.07 12.09 12.30
CA LYS A 52 -17.23 11.17 13.08
C LYS A 52 -16.83 9.94 12.27
N ILE A 53 -17.75 9.36 11.50
CA ILE A 53 -17.45 8.22 10.62
C ILE A 53 -16.43 8.63 9.55
N LEU A 54 -16.60 9.80 8.94
CA LEU A 54 -15.66 10.33 7.96
C LEU A 54 -14.24 10.49 8.54
N GLU A 55 -14.14 11.05 9.75
CA GLU A 55 -12.86 11.20 10.47
C GLU A 55 -12.21 9.85 10.78
N GLU A 56 -12.97 8.87 11.25
CA GLU A 56 -12.49 7.51 11.52
C GLU A 56 -11.99 6.82 10.24
N SER A 57 -12.77 6.87 9.15
CA SER A 57 -12.36 6.33 7.84
C SER A 57 -11.10 7.01 7.31
N SER A 58 -10.97 8.33 7.49
CA SER A 58 -9.78 9.09 7.08
C SER A 58 -8.56 8.67 7.89
N ALA A 59 -8.70 8.46 9.19
CA ALA A 59 -7.60 8.03 10.05
C ALA A 59 -7.09 6.63 9.67
N VAL A 60 -8.00 5.70 9.37
CA VAL A 60 -7.66 4.34 8.92
C VAL A 60 -6.96 4.36 7.56
N LEU A 61 -7.42 5.21 6.62
CA LEU A 61 -6.77 5.35 5.32
C LEU A 61 -5.34 5.89 5.45
N GLU A 62 -5.12 6.90 6.29
CA GLU A 62 -3.79 7.47 6.50
C GLU A 62 -2.82 6.49 7.19
N ASP A 63 -3.30 5.70 8.15
CA ASP A 63 -2.51 4.65 8.79
C ASP A 63 -2.14 3.53 7.81
N SER A 64 -3.10 3.08 6.99
CA SER A 64 -2.85 2.09 5.94
C SER A 64 -1.91 2.62 4.84
N LYS A 65 -2.00 3.91 4.48
CA LYS A 65 -1.06 4.59 3.58
C LYS A 65 0.37 4.52 4.11
N LYS A 66 0.59 4.86 5.38
CA LYS A 66 1.90 4.79 6.02
C LYS A 66 2.46 3.37 6.01
N ARG A 67 1.65 2.38 6.39
CA ARG A 67 2.05 0.96 6.35
C ARG A 67 2.45 0.52 4.94
N LEU A 68 1.62 0.82 3.95
CA LEU A 68 1.88 0.43 2.57
C LEU A 68 3.17 1.07 2.04
N THR A 69 3.39 2.35 2.37
CA THR A 69 4.62 3.07 2.02
C THR A 69 5.84 2.38 2.61
N MET A 70 5.82 2.06 3.92
CA MET A 70 6.93 1.36 4.58
C MET A 70 7.19 -0.02 3.98
N ILE A 71 6.14 -0.80 3.69
CA ILE A 71 6.27 -2.13 3.08
C ILE A 71 6.87 -2.04 1.67
N ALA A 72 6.44 -1.05 0.88
CA ALA A 72 6.95 -0.84 -0.46
C ALA A 72 8.43 -0.41 -0.45
N MET A 73 8.79 0.52 0.45
CA MET A 73 10.19 0.92 0.67
C MET A 73 11.07 -0.27 1.07
N ASP A 74 10.59 -1.09 2.01
CA ASP A 74 11.30 -2.26 2.50
C ASP A 74 11.49 -3.33 1.40
N LEU A 75 10.48 -3.57 0.56
CA LEU A 75 10.60 -4.47 -0.59
C LEU A 75 11.58 -3.94 -1.64
N ASP A 76 11.45 -2.67 -2.03
CA ASP A 76 12.30 -2.02 -3.04
C ASP A 76 13.77 -2.02 -2.61
N GLN A 77 14.04 -1.62 -1.36
CA GLN A 77 15.37 -1.67 -0.75
C GLN A 77 15.94 -3.10 -0.74
N TYR A 78 15.13 -4.08 -0.32
CA TYR A 78 15.57 -5.48 -0.26
C TYR A 78 15.92 -6.04 -1.65
N MET A 79 15.13 -5.70 -2.67
CA MET A 79 15.41 -6.09 -4.05
C MET A 79 16.72 -5.47 -4.57
N MET A 80 16.99 -4.20 -4.26
CA MET A 80 18.25 -3.54 -4.63
C MET A 80 19.47 -4.18 -3.95
N GLU A 81 19.37 -4.52 -2.67
CA GLU A 81 20.43 -5.19 -1.91
C GLU A 81 20.73 -6.59 -2.46
N MET A 82 19.69 -7.34 -2.83
CA MET A 82 19.85 -8.64 -3.49
C MET A 82 20.57 -8.49 -4.83
N MET A 83 20.13 -7.57 -5.69
CA MET A 83 20.76 -7.31 -7.00
C MET A 83 22.25 -7.01 -6.85
N ARG A 84 22.61 -6.11 -5.93
CA ARG A 84 24.00 -5.75 -5.66
C ARG A 84 24.84 -6.94 -5.20
N THR A 85 24.29 -7.77 -4.32
CA THR A 85 24.99 -8.96 -3.82
C THR A 85 25.32 -9.94 -4.94
N VAL A 86 24.39 -10.12 -5.90
CA VAL A 86 24.58 -10.96 -7.08
C VAL A 86 25.60 -10.39 -8.06
N GLU A 87 25.55 -9.08 -8.31
CA GLU A 87 26.57 -8.39 -9.13
C GLU A 87 27.97 -8.59 -8.55
N ASP A 88 28.11 -8.44 -7.22
CA ASP A 88 29.39 -8.61 -6.52
C ASP A 88 29.87 -10.08 -6.50
N SER A 89 28.96 -11.06 -6.50
CA SER A 89 29.30 -12.50 -6.44
C SER A 89 29.45 -13.18 -7.80
N SER A 90 29.08 -12.52 -8.91
CA SER A 90 28.96 -13.15 -10.25
C SER A 90 28.03 -14.37 -10.29
N GLU A 91 27.14 -14.51 -9.30
CA GLU A 91 26.12 -15.56 -9.28
C GLU A 91 24.88 -15.11 -10.07
N THR A 92 24.17 -16.04 -10.70
CA THR A 92 22.88 -15.73 -11.31
C THR A 92 21.79 -15.75 -10.24
N MET A 93 20.86 -14.78 -10.28
CA MET A 93 19.65 -14.85 -9.46
C MET A 93 18.92 -16.17 -9.69
N THR A 94 18.62 -16.87 -8.60
CA THR A 94 18.08 -18.24 -8.66
C THR A 94 16.60 -18.31 -9.03
N ASP A 95 15.83 -17.23 -8.84
CA ASP A 95 14.41 -17.16 -9.21
C ASP A 95 14.05 -15.79 -9.82
N ASP A 96 14.31 -15.66 -11.12
CA ASP A 96 13.93 -14.50 -11.92
C ASP A 96 12.42 -14.24 -11.94
N THR A 97 11.61 -15.28 -11.71
CA THR A 97 10.14 -15.16 -11.75
C THR A 97 9.64 -14.42 -10.51
N LEU A 98 10.05 -14.86 -9.31
CA LEU A 98 9.66 -14.17 -8.07
C LEU A 98 10.15 -12.73 -8.05
N PHE A 99 11.37 -12.48 -8.56
CA PHE A 99 11.90 -11.12 -8.66
C PHE A 99 11.03 -10.24 -9.59
N LEU A 100 10.64 -10.77 -10.75
CA LEU A 100 9.73 -10.09 -11.69
C LEU A 100 8.35 -9.84 -11.07
N GLU A 101 7.81 -10.78 -10.30
CA GLU A 101 6.55 -10.60 -9.59
C GLU A 101 6.63 -9.46 -8.56
N CYS A 102 7.74 -9.36 -7.81
CA CYS A 102 7.94 -8.27 -6.86
C CYS A 102 8.03 -6.91 -7.55
N LYS A 103 8.78 -6.85 -8.66
CA LYS A 103 8.87 -5.64 -9.49
C LYS A 103 7.49 -5.24 -10.02
N THR A 104 6.74 -6.20 -10.53
CA THR A 104 5.37 -5.98 -11.02
C THR A 104 4.47 -5.45 -9.91
N ALA A 105 4.56 -5.99 -8.69
CA ALA A 105 3.78 -5.50 -7.55
C ALA A 105 4.10 -4.04 -7.19
N LEU A 106 5.38 -3.63 -7.26
CA LEU A 106 5.80 -2.24 -7.05
C LEU A 106 5.34 -1.31 -8.19
N GLU A 107 5.37 -1.77 -9.44
CA GLU A 107 4.85 -1.04 -10.60
C GLU A 107 3.33 -0.86 -10.54
N ASP A 108 2.60 -1.92 -10.19
CA ASP A 108 1.16 -1.88 -9.97
C ASP A 108 0.80 -0.91 -8.84
N LEU A 109 1.59 -0.88 -7.76
CA LEU A 109 1.42 0.09 -6.69
C LEU A 109 1.55 1.53 -7.23
N SER A 110 2.65 1.83 -7.94
CA SER A 110 2.84 3.17 -8.52
C SER A 110 1.76 3.57 -9.52
N LYS A 111 1.23 2.61 -10.29
CA LYS A 111 0.20 2.85 -11.30
C LYS A 111 -1.17 3.09 -10.68
N ASN A 112 -1.56 2.27 -9.70
CA ASN A 112 -2.90 2.30 -9.11
C ASN A 112 -3.02 3.28 -7.94
N HIS A 113 -1.89 3.57 -7.26
CA HIS A 113 -1.81 4.43 -6.09
C HIS A 113 -0.60 5.38 -6.19
N PRO A 114 -0.58 6.31 -7.15
CA PRO A 114 0.52 7.26 -7.32
C PRO A 114 0.78 8.13 -6.09
N GLU A 115 -0.20 8.26 -5.18
CA GLU A 115 -0.06 8.94 -3.89
C GLU A 115 0.81 8.19 -2.86
N ILE A 116 1.21 6.95 -3.15
CA ILE A 116 2.12 6.13 -2.34
C ILE A 116 3.54 6.27 -2.89
N GLU A 117 4.27 7.26 -2.37
CA GLU A 117 5.65 7.54 -2.76
C GLU A 117 6.62 6.72 -1.89
N PHE A 118 7.22 5.68 -2.47
CA PHE A 118 8.17 4.81 -1.76
C PHE A 118 9.60 4.87 -2.31
N ARG A 119 9.79 5.33 -3.55
CA ARG A 119 11.14 5.55 -4.10
C ARG A 119 11.64 6.91 -3.60
N ARG A 120 12.79 6.94 -2.92
CA ARG A 120 13.41 8.22 -2.56
C ARG A 120 13.77 8.97 -3.85
N SER A 121 13.42 10.26 -3.89
CA SER A 121 13.93 11.22 -4.88
C SER A 121 15.40 11.55 -4.61
#